data_AF-A0A9Q1AF38-F1
#
_entry.id   AF-A0A9Q1AF38-F1
#
_cell.length_a   1.000
_cell.length_b   1.000
_cell.length_c   1.000
_cell.angle_alpha   90.00
_cell.angle_beta   90.00
_cell.angle_gamma   90.00
#
_symmetry.space_group_name_H-M   'P 1'
#
loop_
_entity.id
_entity.type
_entity.pdbx_description
1 polymer ?
#
loop_
_entity_poly.entity_id
_entity_poly.type
_entity_poly.pdbx_seq_one_letter_code
_entity_poly.pdbx_strand_id
1 'polypeptide(L)'
;MVQVLNFILLTSSELADLRDLLKQSLVNSAGKDLFVSLYTSWCHSPMAIISLCLLAQTYQHASTVIQSLVEEDINVKFLVQLDKLIRLLETPIFAYLRLQLLEPGRYTWLLKALNGLLMLLPQQSAAFKILRTRLKTVPSYSFSGDQVKRTSSGNPHPQIIHHIPCGSQIFEDGDINQDVGASNSHNGINFTLRLHEFEQMQRQHRMHAKMQAQSRNSSTPSSKDVQR
;
A
#
# COMPACT_ATOMS: atom_id res chain seq x y z
N MET A 1 -14.61 3.53 17.07
CA MET A 1 -15.16 2.23 16.63
C MET A 1 -14.26 1.53 15.61
N VAL A 2 -14.11 2.03 14.38
CA VAL A 2 -13.35 1.39 13.26
C VAL A 2 -12.04 0.70 13.66
N GLN A 3 -11.13 1.37 14.39
CA GLN A 3 -9.85 0.78 14.82
C GLN A 3 -9.99 -0.50 15.66
N VAL A 4 -11.04 -0.58 16.50
CA VAL A 4 -11.33 -1.75 17.33
C VAL A 4 -11.93 -2.88 16.48
N LEU A 5 -12.84 -2.56 15.55
CA LEU A 5 -13.40 -3.54 14.61
C LEU A 5 -12.30 -4.15 13.72
N ASN A 6 -11.37 -3.34 13.24
CA ASN A 6 -10.22 -3.82 12.47
C ASN A 6 -9.30 -4.73 13.30
N PHE A 7 -9.02 -4.35 14.56
CA PHE A 7 -8.24 -5.20 15.45
C PHE A 7 -8.94 -6.54 15.74
N ILE A 8 -10.25 -6.53 15.99
CA ILE A 8 -11.06 -7.75 16.20
C ILE A 8 -11.06 -8.63 14.95
N LEU A 9 -11.36 -8.07 13.76
CA LEU A 9 -11.32 -8.79 12.49
C LEU A 9 -9.97 -9.46 12.25
N LEU A 10 -8.88 -8.83 12.64
CA LEU A 10 -7.53 -9.33 12.40
C LEU A 10 -6.98 -10.23 13.52
N THR A 11 -7.60 -10.31 14.70
CA THR A 11 -7.04 -11.08 15.84
C THR A 11 -7.96 -12.15 16.44
N SER A 12 -9.28 -12.03 16.31
CA SER A 12 -10.22 -12.98 16.90
C SER A 12 -10.30 -14.28 16.09
N SER A 13 -10.29 -15.44 16.76
CA SER A 13 -10.49 -16.75 16.15
C SER A 13 -11.77 -16.81 15.31
N GLU A 14 -12.89 -16.32 15.87
CA GLU A 14 -14.26 -16.45 15.32
C GLU A 14 -14.46 -15.81 13.94
N LEU A 15 -13.55 -14.95 13.49
CA LEU A 15 -13.61 -14.28 12.17
C LEU A 15 -12.61 -14.89 11.16
N ALA A 16 -12.20 -16.15 11.34
CA ALA A 16 -11.34 -16.87 10.40
C ALA A 16 -11.94 -16.94 8.99
N ASP A 17 -13.15 -17.47 8.87
CA ASP A 17 -13.86 -17.61 7.59
C ASP A 17 -14.07 -16.25 6.91
N LEU A 18 -14.32 -15.20 7.71
CA LEU A 18 -14.50 -13.84 7.20
C LEU A 18 -13.18 -13.24 6.66
N ARG A 19 -12.03 -13.55 7.29
CA ARG A 19 -10.71 -13.20 6.76
C ARG A 19 -10.40 -13.94 5.47
N ASP A 20 -10.77 -15.21 5.36
CA ASP A 20 -10.50 -16.01 4.16
C ASP A 20 -11.43 -15.65 3.00
N LEU A 21 -12.68 -15.27 3.28
CA LEU A 21 -13.59 -14.64 2.32
C LEU A 21 -13.04 -13.28 1.83
N LEU A 22 -12.40 -12.49 2.70
CA LEU A 22 -11.74 -11.23 2.32
C LEU A 22 -10.46 -11.44 1.48
N LYS A 23 -9.65 -12.47 1.77
CA LYS A 23 -8.54 -12.87 0.88
C LYS A 23 -9.03 -13.27 -0.51
N GLN A 24 -10.26 -13.81 -0.61
CA GLN A 24 -10.92 -14.17 -1.86
C GLN A 24 -11.68 -12.99 -2.51
N SER A 25 -11.67 -11.78 -1.96
CA SER A 25 -12.48 -10.64 -2.45
C SER A 25 -12.23 -10.22 -3.90
N LEU A 26 -11.09 -10.62 -4.49
CA LEU A 26 -10.84 -10.45 -5.93
C LEU A 26 -11.56 -11.50 -6.79
N VAL A 27 -11.86 -12.69 -6.28
CA VAL A 27 -12.39 -13.84 -7.07
C VAL A 27 -13.86 -14.14 -6.73
N ASN A 28 -14.27 -13.90 -5.48
CA ASN A 28 -15.57 -14.25 -4.92
C ASN A 28 -16.44 -12.99 -4.75
N SER A 29 -17.66 -12.98 -5.31
CA SER A 29 -18.59 -11.85 -5.22
C SER A 29 -18.97 -11.49 -3.78
N ALA A 30 -19.24 -12.48 -2.92
CA ALA A 30 -19.55 -12.21 -1.51
C ALA A 30 -18.34 -11.58 -0.77
N GLY A 31 -17.12 -11.98 -1.13
CA GLY A 31 -15.90 -11.37 -0.60
C GLY A 31 -15.67 -9.95 -1.12
N LYS A 32 -16.01 -9.70 -2.39
CA LYS A 32 -15.97 -8.37 -3.02
C LYS A 32 -16.94 -7.41 -2.36
N ASP A 33 -18.20 -7.81 -2.18
CA ASP A 33 -19.24 -6.95 -1.61
C ASP A 33 -18.97 -6.66 -0.12
N LEU A 34 -18.44 -7.65 0.61
CA LEU A 34 -17.91 -7.46 1.96
C LEU A 34 -16.72 -6.48 1.99
N PHE A 35 -15.73 -6.65 1.11
CA PHE A 35 -14.57 -5.75 1.02
C PHE A 35 -15.02 -4.31 0.73
N VAL A 36 -15.93 -4.11 -0.22
CA VAL A 36 -16.50 -2.80 -0.56
C VAL A 36 -17.24 -2.18 0.63
N SER A 37 -18.05 -2.97 1.35
CA SER A 37 -18.83 -2.51 2.51
C SER A 37 -17.96 -2.16 3.73
N LEU A 38 -16.87 -2.91 3.95
CA LEU A 38 -15.88 -2.56 4.96
C LEU A 38 -15.07 -1.34 4.53
N TYR A 39 -14.65 -1.25 3.27
CA TYR A 39 -13.84 -0.14 2.76
C TYR A 39 -14.53 1.21 2.99
N THR A 40 -15.78 1.37 2.52
CA THR A 40 -16.56 2.60 2.70
C THR A 40 -16.72 2.97 4.18
N SER A 41 -17.05 1.99 5.02
CA SER A 41 -17.18 2.13 6.47
C SER A 41 -15.85 2.49 7.17
N TRP A 42 -14.71 2.13 6.58
CA TRP A 42 -13.38 2.26 7.18
C TRP A 42 -12.57 3.43 6.59
N CYS A 43 -13.11 4.14 5.58
CA CYS A 43 -12.49 5.34 5.00
C CYS A 43 -12.11 6.42 6.03
N HIS A 44 -12.73 6.41 7.21
CA HIS A 44 -12.36 7.27 8.33
C HIS A 44 -11.01 6.95 9.02
N SER A 45 -10.30 5.88 8.66
CA SER A 45 -9.03 5.52 9.30
C SER A 45 -8.01 4.91 8.31
N PRO A 46 -6.92 5.61 7.97
CA PRO A 46 -5.93 5.13 6.99
C PRO A 46 -5.38 3.73 7.30
N MET A 47 -5.06 3.46 8.57
CA MET A 47 -4.49 2.18 9.00
C MET A 47 -5.48 1.01 8.84
N ALA A 48 -6.80 1.27 8.91
CA ALA A 48 -7.82 0.26 8.69
C ALA A 48 -7.95 -0.07 7.18
N ILE A 49 -7.92 0.95 6.31
CA ILE A 49 -7.88 0.74 4.86
C ILE A 49 -6.61 -0.01 4.44
N ILE A 50 -5.44 0.39 4.94
CA ILE A 50 -4.17 -0.28 4.59
C ILE A 50 -4.19 -1.75 5.02
N SER A 51 -4.60 -2.05 6.27
CA SER A 51 -4.65 -3.44 6.73
C SER A 51 -5.75 -4.27 6.06
N LEU A 52 -6.89 -3.69 5.68
CA LEU A 52 -7.90 -4.34 4.84
C LEU A 52 -7.34 -4.66 3.45
N CYS A 53 -6.62 -3.73 2.82
CA CYS A 53 -6.01 -3.95 1.50
C CYS A 53 -4.87 -4.97 1.55
N LEU A 54 -4.09 -5.00 2.63
CA LEU A 54 -3.08 -6.04 2.86
C LEU A 54 -3.73 -7.41 3.11
N LEU A 55 -4.85 -7.47 3.86
CA LEU A 55 -5.62 -8.71 4.09
C LEU A 55 -6.22 -9.26 2.79
N ALA A 56 -6.82 -8.39 1.99
CA ALA A 56 -7.44 -8.71 0.70
C ALA A 56 -6.43 -8.93 -0.45
N GLN A 57 -5.13 -8.83 -0.16
CA GLN A 57 -4.03 -8.94 -1.14
C GLN A 57 -4.06 -7.90 -2.28
N THR A 58 -4.81 -6.80 -2.11
CA THR A 58 -4.93 -5.71 -3.11
C THR A 58 -3.73 -4.75 -3.02
N TYR A 59 -2.51 -5.28 -3.17
CA TYR A 59 -1.25 -4.59 -2.85
C TYR A 59 -1.00 -3.33 -3.71
N GLN A 60 -1.44 -3.34 -4.97
CA GLN A 60 -1.36 -2.17 -5.85
C GLN A 60 -2.17 -1.00 -5.25
N HIS A 61 -3.43 -1.25 -4.87
CA HIS A 61 -4.28 -0.25 -4.20
C HIS A 61 -3.72 0.16 -2.84
N ALA A 62 -3.19 -0.79 -2.05
CA ALA A 62 -2.53 -0.48 -0.79
C ALA A 62 -1.36 0.50 -1.01
N SER A 63 -0.52 0.27 -2.03
CA SER A 63 0.58 1.17 -2.37
C SER A 63 0.08 2.56 -2.79
N THR A 64 -1.01 2.66 -3.54
CA THR A 64 -1.60 3.95 -3.93
C THR A 64 -2.18 4.71 -2.73
N VAL A 65 -2.95 4.04 -1.87
CA VAL A 65 -3.46 4.62 -0.60
C VAL A 65 -2.30 5.11 0.28
N ILE A 66 -1.20 4.37 0.39
CA ILE A 66 -0.02 4.79 1.16
C ILE A 66 0.64 6.04 0.56
N GLN A 67 0.66 6.18 -0.77
CA GLN A 67 1.18 7.38 -1.44
C GLN A 67 0.28 8.61 -1.19
N SER A 68 -1.06 8.46 -1.11
CA SER A 68 -1.94 9.60 -0.79
C SER A 68 -1.89 10.05 0.68
N LEU A 69 -1.26 9.28 1.58
CA LEU A 69 -0.97 9.73 2.96
C LEU A 69 0.21 10.70 3.06
N VAL A 70 1.00 10.90 2.00
CA VAL A 70 2.13 11.85 2.01
C VAL A 70 1.65 13.29 2.22
N GLU A 71 0.41 13.61 1.84
CA GLU A 71 -0.21 14.90 2.13
C GLU A 71 -0.80 15.01 3.54
N GLU A 72 -0.83 13.94 4.35
CA GLU A 72 -1.44 13.96 5.68
C GLU A 72 -0.52 14.65 6.72
N ASP A 73 -1.09 15.51 7.57
CA ASP A 73 -0.38 16.20 8.65
C ASP A 73 0.16 15.16 9.68
N ILE A 74 1.40 14.65 9.50
CA ILE A 74 1.96 13.49 10.24
C ILE A 74 2.03 13.76 11.76
N ASN A 75 0.97 13.34 12.44
CA ASN A 75 0.76 13.55 13.86
C ASN A 75 1.28 12.36 14.69
N VAL A 76 1.69 12.59 15.94
CA VAL A 76 2.01 11.51 16.90
C VAL A 76 0.90 10.45 16.98
N LYS A 77 -0.38 10.86 16.88
CA LYS A 77 -1.52 9.93 16.84
C LYS A 77 -1.50 9.01 15.61
N PHE A 78 -1.10 9.51 14.44
CA PHE A 78 -0.95 8.72 13.22
C PHE A 78 0.21 7.73 13.37
N LEU A 79 1.37 8.21 13.84
CA LEU A 79 2.58 7.40 14.05
C LEU A 79 2.36 6.26 15.04
N VAL A 80 1.64 6.48 16.14
CA VAL A 80 1.27 5.42 17.11
C VAL A 80 0.36 4.35 16.48
N GLN A 81 -0.50 4.71 15.53
CA GLN A 81 -1.36 3.73 14.84
C GLN A 81 -0.60 2.99 13.72
N LEU A 82 0.35 3.65 13.05
CA LEU A 82 1.26 3.03 12.10
C LEU A 82 2.22 2.03 12.79
N ASP A 83 2.77 2.39 13.95
CA ASP A 83 3.63 1.52 14.76
C ASP A 83 2.86 0.30 15.33
N LYS A 84 1.56 0.45 15.61
CA LYS A 84 0.65 -0.70 15.88
C LYS A 84 0.42 -1.55 14.63
N LEU A 85 0.20 -0.95 13.46
CA LEU A 85 -0.01 -1.67 12.20
C LEU A 85 1.22 -2.54 11.87
N ILE A 86 2.44 -2.01 11.99
CA ILE A 86 3.65 -2.81 11.73
C ILE A 86 3.81 -3.97 12.72
N ARG A 87 3.54 -3.76 14.02
CA ARG A 87 3.48 -4.89 14.98
C ARG A 87 2.41 -5.92 14.61
N LEU A 88 1.32 -5.52 13.97
CA LEU A 88 0.28 -6.43 13.51
C LEU A 88 0.77 -7.30 12.33
N LEU A 89 1.60 -6.78 11.42
CA LEU A 89 2.18 -7.55 10.30
C LEU A 89 3.14 -8.68 10.76
N GLU A 90 3.72 -8.55 11.95
CA GLU A 90 4.52 -9.61 12.58
C GLU A 90 3.68 -10.76 13.16
N THR A 91 2.37 -10.57 13.38
CA THR A 91 1.50 -11.61 13.94
C THR A 91 1.29 -12.78 12.98
N PRO A 92 0.86 -13.97 13.46
CA PRO A 92 0.62 -15.14 12.60
C PRO A 92 -0.39 -14.90 11.49
N ILE A 93 -1.38 -14.02 11.70
CA ILE A 93 -2.43 -13.71 10.71
C ILE A 93 -1.84 -13.20 9.39
N PHE A 94 -0.74 -12.45 9.45
CA PHE A 94 -0.01 -11.92 8.30
C PHE A 94 1.25 -12.74 7.94
N ALA A 95 1.36 -13.99 8.40
CA ALA A 95 2.47 -14.88 8.01
C ALA A 95 2.57 -15.11 6.50
N TYR A 96 1.43 -15.15 5.79
CA TYR A 96 1.42 -15.29 4.33
C TYR A 96 2.08 -14.10 3.62
N LEU A 97 1.93 -12.85 4.11
CA LEU A 97 2.65 -11.69 3.56
C LEU A 97 4.17 -11.89 3.69
N ARG A 98 4.61 -12.36 4.85
CA ARG A 98 6.03 -12.58 5.15
C ARG A 98 6.64 -13.72 4.32
N LEU A 99 5.81 -14.67 3.84
CA LEU A 99 6.20 -15.68 2.85
C LEU A 99 6.18 -15.12 1.41
N GLN A 100 5.17 -14.35 1.03
CA GLN A 100 5.08 -13.69 -0.28
C GLN A 100 6.22 -12.72 -0.54
N LEU A 101 6.79 -12.10 0.51
CA LEU A 101 8.01 -11.30 0.41
C LEU A 101 9.25 -12.08 -0.07
N LEU A 102 9.24 -13.42 -0.07
CA LEU A 102 10.31 -14.23 -0.67
C LEU A 102 10.24 -14.27 -2.20
N GLU A 103 9.10 -13.91 -2.80
CA GLU A 103 8.88 -13.83 -4.26
C GLU A 103 8.74 -12.34 -4.72
N PRO A 104 9.75 -11.45 -4.54
CA PRO A 104 9.59 -10.01 -4.80
C PRO A 104 9.30 -9.68 -6.27
N GLY A 105 9.67 -10.54 -7.23
CA GLY A 105 9.29 -10.40 -8.63
C GLY A 105 7.79 -10.63 -8.89
N ARG A 106 7.11 -11.42 -8.04
CA ARG A 106 5.66 -11.68 -8.11
C ARG A 106 4.85 -10.66 -7.31
N TYR A 107 5.39 -10.20 -6.19
CA TYR A 107 4.71 -9.26 -5.27
C TYR A 107 5.42 -7.90 -5.18
N THR A 108 5.82 -7.35 -6.33
CA THR A 108 6.46 -6.03 -6.46
C THR A 108 5.67 -4.93 -5.75
N TRP A 109 4.33 -4.94 -5.86
CA TRP A 109 3.45 -3.99 -5.18
C TRP A 109 3.41 -4.14 -3.66
N LEU A 110 3.57 -5.36 -3.12
CA LEU A 110 3.69 -5.58 -1.67
C LEU A 110 5.00 -4.98 -1.17
N LEU A 111 6.10 -5.21 -1.90
CA LEU A 111 7.40 -4.61 -1.59
C LEU A 111 7.35 -3.07 -1.68
N LYS A 112 6.69 -2.50 -2.68
CA LYS A 112 6.47 -1.05 -2.81
C LYS A 112 5.63 -0.50 -1.65
N ALA A 113 4.53 -1.17 -1.29
CA ALA A 113 3.67 -0.78 -0.16
C ALA A 113 4.43 -0.79 1.18
N LEU A 114 5.14 -1.87 1.49
CA LEU A 114 5.90 -1.96 2.75
C LEU A 114 7.07 -0.97 2.84
N ASN A 115 7.77 -0.71 1.73
CA ASN A 115 8.77 0.36 1.71
C ASN A 115 8.12 1.75 1.88
N GLY A 116 6.92 1.98 1.33
CA GLY A 116 6.13 3.19 1.61
C GLY A 116 5.82 3.37 3.11
N LEU A 117 5.34 2.31 3.78
CA LEU A 117 5.12 2.33 5.23
C LEU A 117 6.43 2.58 6.02
N LEU A 118 7.57 2.06 5.53
CA LEU A 118 8.87 2.29 6.15
C LEU A 118 9.30 3.77 6.06
N MET A 119 9.03 4.45 4.94
CA MET A 119 9.38 5.86 4.76
C MET A 119 8.46 6.83 5.54
N LEU A 120 7.25 6.40 5.92
CA LEU A 120 6.35 7.16 6.80
C LEU A 120 6.72 7.04 8.30
N LEU A 121 7.71 6.22 8.67
CA LEU A 121 8.09 5.97 10.06
C LEU A 121 9.36 6.73 10.50
N PRO A 122 9.38 7.37 11.69
CA PRO A 122 10.60 7.89 12.29
C PRO A 122 11.66 6.80 12.46
N GLN A 123 12.89 7.08 12.05
CA GLN A 123 14.00 6.13 12.02
C GLN A 123 14.34 5.52 13.40
N GLN A 124 14.00 6.23 14.47
CA GLN A 124 14.23 5.84 15.86
C GLN A 124 13.20 4.81 16.36
N SER A 125 12.03 4.70 15.71
CA SER A 125 10.88 3.90 16.16
C SER A 125 11.15 2.39 16.15
N ALA A 126 10.42 1.65 16.99
CA ALA A 126 10.50 0.19 17.04
C ALA A 126 9.97 -0.44 15.74
N ALA A 127 8.82 0.02 15.24
CA ALA A 127 8.27 -0.39 13.95
C ALA A 127 9.25 -0.22 12.78
N PHE A 128 9.97 0.91 12.69
CA PHE A 128 10.97 1.11 11.63
C PHE A 128 12.06 0.03 11.68
N LYS A 129 12.57 -0.28 12.88
CA LYS A 129 13.60 -1.33 13.07
C LYS A 129 13.09 -2.72 12.71
N ILE A 130 11.87 -3.07 13.12
CA ILE A 130 11.20 -4.34 12.78
C ILE A 130 11.05 -4.48 11.26
N LEU A 131 10.38 -3.52 10.62
CA LEU A 131 10.07 -3.57 9.19
C LEU A 131 11.33 -3.53 8.32
N ARG A 132 12.31 -2.68 8.67
CA ARG A 132 13.62 -2.64 7.99
C ARG A 132 14.39 -3.96 8.13
N THR A 133 14.24 -4.67 9.25
CA THR A 133 14.88 -5.98 9.45
C THR A 133 14.23 -7.04 8.56
N ARG A 134 12.89 -7.09 8.48
CA ARG A 134 12.18 -7.96 7.53
C ARG A 134 12.55 -7.68 6.07
N LEU A 135 12.55 -6.42 5.66
CA LEU A 135 12.87 -6.01 4.30
C LEU A 135 14.35 -6.25 3.95
N LYS A 136 15.26 -6.28 4.93
CA LYS A 136 16.66 -6.72 4.75
C LYS A 136 16.81 -8.24 4.60
N THR A 137 15.87 -9.05 5.09
CA THR A 137 15.87 -10.52 4.93
C THR A 137 15.18 -10.99 3.65
N VAL A 138 14.59 -10.07 2.87
CA VAL A 138 14.06 -10.38 1.53
C VAL A 138 15.23 -10.65 0.58
N PRO A 139 15.20 -11.73 -0.22
CA PRO A 139 16.21 -11.95 -1.24
C PRO A 139 16.27 -10.79 -2.23
N SER A 140 17.44 -10.16 -2.34
CA SER A 140 17.72 -9.12 -3.34
C SER A 140 17.91 -9.76 -4.72
N TYR A 141 16.82 -10.30 -5.28
CA TYR A 141 16.74 -10.57 -6.71
C TYR A 141 16.99 -9.24 -7.43
N SER A 142 18.10 -9.14 -8.16
CA SER A 142 18.35 -8.02 -9.06
C SER A 142 17.15 -7.89 -9.99
N PHE A 143 16.60 -6.68 -10.13
CA PHE A 143 15.48 -6.42 -11.02
C PHE A 143 15.99 -6.39 -12.47
N SER A 144 16.43 -7.55 -12.95
CA SER A 144 16.91 -7.82 -14.30
C SER A 144 15.72 -7.90 -15.26
N GLY A 145 14.96 -6.81 -15.35
CA GLY A 145 14.07 -6.60 -16.49
C GLY A 145 14.92 -6.35 -17.73
N ASP A 146 14.54 -6.96 -18.86
CA ASP A 146 15.23 -6.81 -20.14
C ASP A 146 15.30 -5.33 -20.55
N GLN A 147 16.49 -4.74 -20.43
CA GLN A 147 16.76 -3.39 -20.93
C GLN A 147 16.97 -3.44 -22.44
N VAL A 148 15.87 -3.15 -23.13
CA VAL A 148 15.74 -3.10 -24.59
C VAL A 148 16.91 -2.35 -25.26
N LYS A 149 17.74 -3.10 -25.99
CA LYS A 149 18.21 -2.78 -27.35
C LYS A 149 18.58 -1.30 -27.60
N ARG A 150 19.74 -0.85 -27.09
CA ARG A 150 20.44 0.30 -27.70
C ARG A 150 21.17 -0.13 -28.97
N THR A 151 20.91 0.57 -30.07
CA THR A 151 21.58 0.40 -31.37
C THR A 151 22.53 1.55 -31.67
N SER A 152 23.50 1.32 -32.58
CA SER A 152 24.48 2.29 -33.11
C SER A 152 25.57 2.77 -32.11
N SER A 153 26.85 2.89 -32.49
CA SER A 153 27.60 2.31 -33.63
C SER A 153 29.10 2.49 -33.36
N GLY A 154 29.96 1.55 -33.78
CA GLY A 154 31.42 1.65 -33.63
C GLY A 154 32.12 0.31 -33.39
N ASN A 155 32.52 -0.36 -34.48
CA ASN A 155 33.38 -1.56 -34.49
C ASN A 155 34.84 -1.11 -34.81
N PRO A 156 35.91 -1.91 -34.56
CA PRO A 156 36.00 -3.33 -34.95
C PRO A 156 36.73 -4.31 -33.99
N HIS A 157 36.09 -5.48 -33.75
CA HIS A 157 36.61 -6.85 -34.08
C HIS A 157 37.94 -7.37 -33.43
N PRO A 158 38.20 -8.71 -33.37
CA PRO A 158 37.32 -9.86 -33.07
C PRO A 158 37.84 -10.77 -31.92
N GLN A 159 36.98 -11.69 -31.47
CA GLN A 159 37.41 -13.08 -31.29
C GLN A 159 36.23 -14.07 -31.51
N ILE A 160 36.56 -15.30 -31.90
CA ILE A 160 35.66 -16.26 -32.60
C ILE A 160 35.14 -17.34 -31.63
N ILE A 161 33.90 -17.81 -31.84
CA ILE A 161 33.50 -19.24 -31.69
C ILE A 161 32.17 -19.52 -32.44
N HIS A 162 32.01 -20.76 -32.91
CA HIS A 162 30.93 -21.28 -33.78
C HIS A 162 29.60 -21.57 -32.98
N HIS A 163 28.35 -21.44 -33.47
CA HIS A 163 27.66 -21.79 -34.75
C HIS A 163 27.07 -23.23 -34.71
N ILE A 164 25.76 -23.51 -34.83
CA ILE A 164 24.60 -22.71 -35.32
C ILE A 164 23.21 -23.13 -34.66
N PRO A 165 21.98 -23.27 -35.27
CA PRO A 165 20.73 -22.84 -34.58
C PRO A 165 19.55 -23.85 -34.50
N CYS A 166 18.48 -23.48 -33.78
CA CYS A 166 17.07 -23.76 -34.13
C CYS A 166 16.15 -22.82 -33.30
N GLY A 167 15.08 -22.19 -33.79
CA GLY A 167 14.56 -22.01 -35.16
C GLY A 167 13.39 -21.01 -35.11
N SER A 168 13.20 -20.16 -36.14
CA SER A 168 12.32 -18.97 -36.05
C SER A 168 11.33 -18.84 -37.21
N GLN A 169 10.18 -18.17 -36.93
CA GLN A 169 9.19 -17.49 -37.81
C GLN A 169 7.95 -17.16 -36.92
N ILE A 170 7.16 -16.09 -37.09
CA ILE A 170 7.10 -15.02 -38.11
C ILE A 170 6.61 -13.68 -37.48
N PHE A 171 6.52 -12.63 -38.31
CA PHE A 171 5.91 -11.28 -38.11
C PHE A 171 4.53 -11.29 -37.38
N GLU A 172 4.01 -10.20 -36.80
CA GLU A 172 3.74 -8.87 -37.42
C GLU A 172 3.93 -7.63 -36.51
N ASP A 173 3.82 -6.46 -37.14
CA ASP A 173 3.98 -5.11 -36.57
C ASP A 173 2.66 -4.56 -36.02
N GLY A 174 2.71 -3.61 -35.08
CA GLY A 174 1.51 -3.12 -34.39
C GLY A 174 1.76 -1.90 -33.49
N ASP A 175 1.56 -0.71 -34.05
CA ASP A 175 1.51 0.56 -33.28
C ASP A 175 0.31 0.56 -32.31
N ILE A 176 0.60 0.60 -31.01
CA ILE A 176 -0.40 0.78 -29.96
C ILE A 176 0.10 1.84 -28.96
N ASN A 177 -0.30 3.08 -29.20
CA ASN A 177 -0.37 4.10 -28.16
C ASN A 177 -1.39 3.64 -27.10
N GLN A 178 -0.92 2.97 -26.04
CA GLN A 178 -1.79 2.31 -25.08
C GLN A 178 -2.23 3.25 -23.95
N ASP A 179 -3.53 3.48 -23.89
CA ASP A 179 -4.21 4.42 -23.01
C ASP A 179 -3.98 4.12 -21.51
N VAL A 180 -3.53 5.13 -20.75
CA VAL A 180 -3.25 4.99 -19.30
C VAL A 180 -4.55 4.86 -18.48
N GLY A 181 -5.72 5.09 -19.08
CA GLY A 181 -7.01 5.12 -18.39
C GLY A 181 -7.65 3.76 -18.05
N ALA A 182 -7.30 2.67 -18.73
CA ALA A 182 -8.10 1.43 -18.69
C ALA A 182 -7.78 0.47 -17.52
N SER A 183 -6.56 0.50 -16.98
CA SER A 183 -5.98 -0.63 -16.23
C SER A 183 -6.49 -0.84 -14.80
N ASN A 184 -7.25 0.10 -14.22
CA ASN A 184 -7.62 0.04 -12.79
C ASN A 184 -8.84 -0.84 -12.46
N SER A 185 -9.52 -1.41 -13.46
CA SER A 185 -10.76 -2.19 -13.27
C SER A 185 -10.53 -3.66 -12.87
N HIS A 186 -9.53 -3.94 -12.03
CA HIS A 186 -9.25 -5.30 -11.57
C HIS A 186 -10.46 -5.91 -10.85
N ASN A 187 -11.00 -6.97 -11.47
CA ASN A 187 -12.12 -7.80 -11.03
C ASN A 187 -13.39 -7.00 -10.66
N GLY A 188 -13.56 -5.85 -11.32
CA GLY A 188 -14.71 -4.96 -11.19
C GLY A 188 -14.86 -4.30 -9.81
N ILE A 189 -13.80 -4.20 -9.02
CA ILE A 189 -13.71 -3.24 -7.92
C ILE A 189 -13.14 -1.95 -8.51
N ASN A 190 -13.91 -0.85 -8.48
CA ASN A 190 -13.40 0.44 -8.96
C ASN A 190 -12.48 1.06 -7.88
N PHE A 191 -11.22 0.64 -7.87
CA PHE A 191 -10.21 1.09 -6.92
C PHE A 191 -9.95 2.60 -7.00
N THR A 192 -10.09 3.22 -8.19
CA THR A 192 -9.96 4.68 -8.37
C THR A 192 -11.06 5.46 -7.65
N LEU A 193 -12.31 5.03 -7.76
CA LEU A 193 -13.44 5.63 -7.03
C LEU A 193 -13.27 5.44 -5.51
N ARG A 194 -12.84 4.26 -5.08
CA ARG A 194 -12.57 3.96 -3.66
C ARG A 194 -11.40 4.79 -3.11
N LEU A 195 -10.36 5.07 -3.91
CA LEU A 195 -9.29 6.01 -3.54
C LEU A 195 -9.85 7.43 -3.33
N HIS A 196 -10.65 7.93 -4.27
CA HIS A 196 -11.21 9.28 -4.17
C HIS A 196 -12.13 9.45 -2.94
N GLU A 197 -12.99 8.46 -2.64
CA GLU A 197 -13.80 8.44 -1.41
C GLU A 197 -12.94 8.51 -0.15
N PHE A 198 -11.85 7.74 -0.10
CA PHE A 198 -10.91 7.76 1.02
C PHE A 198 -10.23 9.13 1.16
N GLU A 199 -9.71 9.69 0.08
CA GLU A 199 -9.08 11.02 0.07
C GLU A 199 -10.07 12.14 0.43
N GLN A 200 -11.32 12.05 -0.01
CA GLN A 200 -12.39 12.97 0.38
C GLN A 200 -12.66 12.89 1.89
N MET A 201 -12.72 11.69 2.45
CA MET A 201 -12.92 11.47 3.89
C MET A 201 -11.74 11.98 4.74
N GLN A 202 -10.50 11.76 4.29
CA GLN A 202 -9.32 12.30 4.98
C GLN A 202 -9.23 13.83 4.89
N ARG A 203 -9.62 14.43 3.75
CA ARG A 203 -9.77 15.89 3.62
C ARG A 203 -10.82 16.45 4.59
N GLN A 204 -11.97 15.80 4.74
CA GLN A 204 -13.00 16.18 5.73
C GLN A 204 -12.48 16.14 7.17
N HIS A 205 -11.81 15.06 7.58
CA HIS A 205 -11.19 14.96 8.91
C HIS A 205 -10.16 16.07 9.16
N ARG A 206 -9.34 16.39 8.16
CA ARG A 206 -8.35 17.48 8.23
C ARG A 206 -9.00 18.85 8.43
N MET A 207 -10.11 19.13 7.72
CA MET A 207 -10.87 20.36 7.90
C MET A 207 -11.48 20.47 9.30
N HIS A 208 -12.15 19.42 9.79
CA HIS A 208 -12.69 19.40 11.15
C HIS A 208 -11.62 19.57 12.23
N ALA A 209 -10.45 18.93 12.06
CA ALA A 209 -9.33 19.09 12.99
C ALA A 209 -8.78 20.54 13.00
N LYS A 210 -8.66 21.18 11.84
CA LYS A 210 -8.21 22.59 11.72
C LYS A 210 -9.22 23.57 12.32
N MET A 211 -10.52 23.37 12.08
CA MET A 211 -11.58 24.18 12.71
C MET A 211 -11.61 24.02 14.25
N GLN A 212 -11.44 22.80 14.77
CA GLN A 212 -11.38 22.54 16.21
C GLN A 212 -10.12 23.11 16.89
N ALA A 213 -9.01 23.25 16.16
CA ALA A 213 -7.84 23.97 16.64
C ALA A 213 -8.08 25.50 16.68
N GLN A 214 -8.69 26.06 15.63
CA GLN A 214 -9.01 27.49 15.56
C GLN A 214 -10.03 27.93 16.63
N SER A 215 -11.04 27.12 16.94
CA SER A 215 -12.01 27.43 18.01
C SER A 215 -11.37 27.43 19.39
N ARG A 216 -10.42 26.51 19.66
CA ARG A 216 -9.66 26.47 20.92
C ARG A 216 -8.74 27.69 21.10
N ASN A 217 -8.10 28.12 20.01
CA ASN A 217 -7.22 29.29 20.06
C ASN A 217 -8.01 30.58 20.29
N SER A 218 -9.18 30.72 19.68
CA SER A 218 -10.08 31.87 19.90
C SER A 218 -10.78 31.84 21.27
N SER A 219 -10.98 30.67 21.88
CA SER A 219 -11.50 30.54 23.25
C SER A 219 -10.48 30.81 24.37
N THR A 220 -9.31 31.38 24.06
CA THR A 220 -8.27 31.74 25.05
C THR A 220 -8.09 33.26 25.13
N PRO A 221 -9.03 34.01 25.74
CA PRO A 221 -8.90 35.44 25.92
C PRO A 221 -7.76 35.79 26.88
N SER A 222 -7.16 36.96 26.71
CA SER A 222 -6.14 37.48 27.63
C SER A 222 -6.73 37.67 29.04
N SER A 223 -6.07 37.10 30.04
CA SER A 223 -6.43 37.27 31.45
C SER A 223 -5.18 37.22 32.34
N LYS A 224 -4.23 38.13 32.08
CA LYS A 224 -3.17 38.49 33.03
C LYS A 224 -2.58 39.86 32.71
N ASP A 225 -3.35 40.89 33.02
CA ASP A 225 -2.86 42.25 33.11
C ASP A 225 -3.60 43.01 34.24
N VAL A 226 -2.93 44.01 34.82
CA VAL A 226 -3.43 44.93 35.87
C VAL A 226 -3.97 44.30 37.17
N GLN A 227 -3.06 44.05 38.13
CA GLN A 227 -3.14 44.53 39.52
C GLN A 227 -1.88 44.09 40.29
N ARG A 228 -1.22 44.89 41.13
CA ARG A 228 -1.08 46.35 41.33
C ARG A 228 -0.03 46.49 42.43
#